data_AF-W6TW73-F1
#
_entry.id   AF-W6TW73-F1
#
_cell.length_a   1.000
_cell.length_b   1.000
_cell.length_c   1.000
_cell.angle_alpha   90.00
_cell.angle_beta   90.00
_cell.angle_gamma   90.00
#
_symmetry.space_group_name_H-M   'P 1'
#
loop_
_entity.id
_entity.type
_entity.pdbx_description
1 polymer ?
#
loop_
_entity_poly.entity_id
_entity_poly.type
_entity_poly.pdbx_seq_one_letter_code
_entity_poly.pdbx_strand_id
1 'polypeptide(L)' 'MKTRIHIFNSLDAAKEKEIQDIIKQSPVDRLRQPVELILRVYHVSREDLKNRTATRKIRIITAG' A
#
# COMPACT_ATOMS: atom_id res chain seq x y z
N MET A 1 12.53 15.78 9.10
CA MET A 1 13.13 14.94 8.04
C MET A 1 13.39 15.82 6.83
N LYS A 2 14.61 15.88 6.29
CA LYS A 2 14.91 16.62 5.05
C LYS A 2 14.53 15.76 3.86
N THR A 3 13.56 16.19 3.06
CA THR A 3 13.20 15.53 1.80
C THR A 3 14.36 15.65 0.83
N ARG A 4 15.03 14.53 0.52
CA ARG A 4 16.09 14.48 -0.50
C ARG A 4 15.45 14.25 -1.86
N ILE A 5 15.52 15.25 -2.72
CA ILE A 5 15.07 15.12 -4.11
C ILE A 5 16.19 14.45 -4.89
N HIS A 6 15.85 13.38 -5.62
CA HIS A 6 16.77 12.68 -6.51
C HIS A 6 16.34 12.93 -7.96
N ILE A 7 17.26 13.46 -8.77
CA ILE A 7 17.07 13.69 -10.20
C ILE A 7 17.82 12.58 -10.95
N PHE A 8 17.13 11.89 -11.86
CA PHE A 8 17.70 10.80 -12.66
C PHE A 8 17.79 11.21 -14.11
N ASN A 9 18.86 10.76 -14.77
CA ASN A 9 19.09 11.02 -16.19
C ASN A 9 18.38 10.00 -17.10
N SER A 10 17.82 8.93 -16.54
CA SER A 10 17.07 7.90 -17.27
C SER A 10 15.98 7.28 -16.41
N LEU A 11 14.94 6.74 -17.07
CA LEU A 11 13.85 6.02 -16.41
C LEU A 11 14.36 4.72 -15.76
N ASP A 12 15.31 4.04 -16.39
CA ASP A 12 15.87 2.80 -15.85
C ASP A 12 16.63 3.03 -14.55
N ALA A 13 17.43 4.12 -14.47
CA ALA A 13 18.11 4.49 -13.24
C ALA A 13 17.14 4.88 -12.12
N ALA A 14 16.00 5.48 -12.47
CA ALA A 14 14.94 5.78 -11.50
C ALA A 14 14.28 4.49 -10.97
N LYS A 15 13.96 3.55 -11.86
CA LYS A 15 13.38 2.23 -11.50
C LYS A 15 14.31 1.40 -10.63
N GLU A 16 15.60 1.35 -10.97
CA GLU A 16 16.62 0.65 -10.19
C GLU A 16 16.61 1.13 -8.74
N LYS A 17 16.61 2.46 -8.55
CA LYS A 17 16.57 3.03 -7.20
C LYS A 17 15.26 2.75 -6.49
N GLU A 18 14.13 2.86 -7.19
CA GLU A 18 12.81 2.55 -6.64
C GLU A 18 12.76 1.10 -6.13
N ILE A 19 13.26 0.14 -6.91
CA ILE A 19 13.36 -1.26 -6.50
C ILE A 19 14.23 -1.41 -5.25
N GLN A 20 15.40 -0.77 -5.21
CA GLN A 20 16.29 -0.81 -4.04
C GLN A 20 15.65 -0.19 -2.80
N ASP A 21 14.89 0.90 -2.96
CA ASP A 21 14.18 1.54 -1.87
C ASP A 21 13.03 0.66 -1.36
N ILE A 22 12.30 -0.01 -2.24
CA ILE A 22 11.28 -1.01 -1.89
C ILE A 22 11.90 -2.21 -1.13
N ILE A 23 13.05 -2.72 -1.59
CA ILE A 23 13.74 -3.84 -0.92
C ILE A 23 14.20 -3.46 0.49
N LYS A 24 14.60 -2.21 0.72
CA LYS A 24 15.04 -1.71 2.03
C LYS A 24 13.88 -1.44 3.00
N GLN A 25 12.66 -1.27 2.49
CA GLN A 25 11.48 -1.10 3.34
C GLN A 25 11.21 -2.38 4.14
N SER A 26 10.64 -2.24 5.34
CA SER A 26 10.20 -3.39 6.12
C SER A 26 9.10 -4.16 5.36
N PRO A 27 8.97 -5.49 5.56
CA PRO A 27 7.90 -6.26 4.91
C PRO A 27 6.50 -5.68 5.17
N VAL A 28 6.27 -5.15 6.38
CA VAL A 28 4.99 -4.52 6.76
C VAL A 28 4.74 -3.23 5.97
N ASP A 29 5.77 -2.39 5.79
CA ASP A 29 5.65 -1.14 5.06
C ASP A 29 5.43 -1.38 3.55
N ARG A 30 6.09 -2.40 2.97
CA ARG A 30 5.86 -2.82 1.58
C ARG A 30 4.42 -3.23 1.32
N LEU A 31 3.79 -3.90 2.29
CA LEU A 31 2.41 -4.34 2.19
C LEU A 31 1.41 -3.21 2.43
N ARG A 32 1.82 -2.09 3.06
CA ARG A 32 0.91 -1.00 3.42
C ARG A 32 0.23 -0.39 2.19
N GLN A 33 0.98 -0.08 1.15
CA GLN A 33 0.44 0.54 -0.07
C GLN A 33 -0.52 -0.40 -0.82
N PRO A 34 -0.17 -1.67 -1.11
CA PRO A 34 -1.11 -2.63 -1.70
C PRO A 34 -2.38 -2.80 -0.87
N VAL A 35 -2.26 -2.91 0.46
CA VAL A 35 -3.41 -3.07 1.35
C VAL A 35 -4.31 -1.83 1.30
N GLU A 36 -3.76 -0.62 1.34
CA GLU A 36 -4.54 0.62 1.21
C GLU A 36 -5.27 0.71 -0.14
N LEU A 37 -4.63 0.27 -1.22
CA LEU A 37 -5.25 0.22 -2.54
C LEU A 37 -6.44 -0.75 -2.57
N ILE A 38 -6.26 -1.97 -2.05
CA ILE A 38 -7.32 -2.98 -1.94
C ILE A 38 -8.49 -2.42 -1.12
N LEU A 39 -8.21 -1.85 0.05
CA LEU A 39 -9.23 -1.26 0.91
C LEU A 39 -10.02 -0.15 0.20
N ARG A 40 -9.34 0.70 -0.57
CA ARG A 40 -10.00 1.76 -1.36
C ARG A 40 -10.91 1.17 -2.45
N VAL A 41 -10.46 0.15 -3.18
CA VAL A 41 -11.24 -0.51 -4.24
C VAL A 41 -12.53 -1.12 -3.68
N TYR A 42 -12.45 -1.70 -2.48
CA TYR A 42 -13.62 -2.29 -1.82
C TYR A 42 -14.43 -1.31 -0.96
N HIS A 43 -14.07 -0.02 -0.95
CA HIS A 43 -14.69 1.00 -0.10
C HIS A 43 -14.72 0.62 1.40
N VAL A 44 -13.69 -0.07 1.89
CA VAL A 44 -13.57 -0.51 3.29
C VAL A 44 -12.50 0.33 3.99
N SER A 45 -12.78 0.89 5.15
CA SER A 45 -11.78 1.59 5.96
C SER A 45 -11.02 0.63 6.90
N ARG A 46 -9.87 1.08 7.41
CA ARG A 46 -9.14 0.34 8.46
C ARG A 46 -9.96 0.22 9.75
N GLU A 47 -10.76 1.23 10.05
CA GLU A 47 -11.62 1.23 11.24
C GLU A 47 -12.73 0.19 11.11
N ASP A 48 -13.31 0.03 9.91
CA ASP A 48 -14.28 -1.02 9.63
C ASP A 48 -13.67 -2.41 9.83
N LEU A 49 -12.41 -2.61 9.41
CA LEU A 49 -11.70 -3.87 9.65
C LEU A 49 -11.41 -4.13 11.12
N LYS A 50 -11.07 -3.09 11.90
CA LYS A 50 -10.74 -3.21 13.32
C LYS A 50 -12.00 -3.46 14.17
N ASN A 51 -13.12 -2.87 13.77
CA ASN A 51 -14.42 -3.02 14.44
C ASN A 51 -15.19 -4.26 13.97
N ARG A 52 -14.69 -4.98 12.96
CA ARG A 52 -15.16 -6.33 12.67
C ARG A 52 -14.77 -7.23 13.84
N THR A 53 -15.71 -7.44 14.75
CA THR A 53 -15.80 -8.65 15.58
C THR A 53 -15.38 -9.82 14.71
N ALA A 54 -14.50 -10.72 15.20
CA ALA A 54 -13.85 -11.81 14.46
C ALA A 54 -14.84 -12.79 13.80
N THR A 55 -15.61 -12.29 12.84
CA THR A 55 -16.69 -12.97 12.17
C THR A 55 -16.05 -13.46 10.89
N ARG A 56 -15.88 -14.77 10.79
CA ARG A 56 -15.31 -15.54 9.66
C ARG A 56 -15.98 -15.32 8.29
N LYS A 57 -16.65 -14.18 8.05
CA LYS A 57 -17.36 -13.86 6.81
C LYS A 57 -17.10 -12.41 6.40
N ILE A 58 -16.42 -12.23 5.27
CA ILE A 58 -16.34 -10.95 4.55
C ILE A 58 -17.59 -10.87 3.69
N ARG A 59 -18.52 -9.95 4.03
CA ARG A 59 -19.57 -9.55 3.10
C ARG A 59 -18.96 -8.52 2.15
N ILE A 60 -18.75 -8.93 0.91
CA ILE A 60 -18.45 -8.01 -0.18
C ILE A 60 -19.79 -7.43 -0.61
N ILE A 61 -19.96 -6.12 -0.46
CA ILE A 61 -21.14 -5.41 -0.96
C ILE A 61 -20.76 -4.90 -2.35
N THR A 62 -21.29 -5.54 -3.39
CA THR A 62 -21.17 -5.06 -4.76
C THR A 62 -22.11 -3.85 -4.90
N ALA A 63 -21.57 -2.68 -5.21
CA ALA A 63 -22.38 -1.55 -5.63
C ALA A 63 -23.03 -1.89 -6.98
N GLY A 64 -24.36 -1.83 -7.04
CA GLY A 64 -25.14 -1.91 -8.27
C GLY A 64 -25.28 -0.56 -8.93
#